data_AF-A0A0F0KVC3-F1
#
_entry.id   AF-A0A0F0KVC3-F1
#
_cell.length_a   1.000
_cell.length_b   1.000
_cell.length_c   1.000
_cell.angle_alpha   90.00
_cell.angle_beta   90.00
_cell.angle_gamma   90.00
#
_symmetry.space_group_name_H-M   'P 1'
#
loop_
_entity.id
_entity.type
_entity.pdbx_description
1 polymer ?
#
loop_
_entity_poly.entity_id
_entity_poly.type
_entity_poly.pdbx_seq_one_letter_code
_entity_poly.pdbx_strand_id
1 'polypeptide(L)'
;MTTAELSLQAPELPVRHHAKLMHAAYRTAAELAVRAESALPGIGDLFLSRAVVIVGRQARTRLGTFTAGSWTLDGTDLHEIHLNADRRCGHPTVSTGEDAVVTLAHELAHLYAHENGIRDTSNRGRYHSRRFAQIAAGLGCHIVRPNPAPHGFVTDALTDEARILNADLVSLMDEALRLHAGQPRPQHVEDSVGSGSISSAMPASANGKYVFASCQCLLAGRARTVRMSVGQWAMGTVWCGACQQPFTTTTGAAESQPFWSSSPGRPEALPVPAPSLTIGS
;
A
#
# COMPACT_ATOMS: atom_id res chain seq x y z
N MET A 1 42.31 13.59 -28.05
CA MET A 1 41.35 13.59 -26.94
C MET A 1 41.24 12.15 -26.47
N THR A 2 41.91 11.83 -25.37
CA THR A 2 41.92 10.50 -24.76
C THR A 2 40.60 10.26 -24.06
N THR A 3 39.82 9.29 -24.57
CA THR A 3 38.67 8.72 -23.85
C THR A 3 39.19 8.08 -22.58
N ALA A 4 38.96 8.74 -21.45
CA ALA A 4 39.13 8.12 -20.15
C ALA A 4 38.14 6.96 -20.07
N GLU A 5 38.65 5.72 -20.10
CA GLU A 5 37.91 4.56 -19.64
C GLU A 5 37.47 4.85 -18.21
N LEU A 6 36.16 5.02 -18.00
CA LEU A 6 35.59 4.89 -16.68
C LEU A 6 35.84 3.45 -16.23
N SER A 7 36.94 3.25 -15.49
CA SER A 7 37.14 2.05 -14.70
C SER A 7 36.01 2.01 -13.67
N LEU A 8 34.96 1.24 -13.97
CA LEU A 8 33.92 0.92 -12.99
C LEU A 8 34.61 0.11 -11.89
N GLN A 9 34.97 0.79 -10.80
CA GLN A 9 35.45 0.15 -9.58
C GLN A 9 34.45 -0.94 -9.15
N ALA A 10 34.97 -1.97 -8.49
CA ALA A 10 34.18 -3.11 -8.06
C ALA A 10 32.89 -2.63 -7.35
N PRO A 11 31.71 -3.17 -7.70
CA PRO A 11 30.44 -2.56 -7.34
C PRO A 11 30.35 -2.35 -5.82
N GLU A 12 29.92 -1.17 -5.41
CA GLU A 12 29.70 -0.85 -4.00
C GLU A 12 28.70 -1.83 -3.36
N LEU A 13 28.75 -1.96 -2.03
CA LEU A 13 27.93 -2.90 -1.26
C LEU A 13 26.42 -2.90 -1.66
N PRO A 14 25.75 -1.75 -1.88
CA PRO A 14 24.34 -1.73 -2.26
C PRO A 14 24.06 -2.33 -3.64
N VAL A 15 24.91 -2.02 -4.63
CA VAL A 15 24.78 -2.54 -6.01
C VAL A 15 24.91 -4.06 -6.01
N ARG A 16 25.87 -4.59 -5.24
CA ARG A 16 26.05 -6.05 -5.10
C ARG A 16 24.82 -6.74 -4.50
N HIS A 17 24.22 -6.19 -3.46
CA HIS A 17 23.07 -6.82 -2.81
C HIS A 17 21.81 -6.74 -3.67
N HIS A 18 21.57 -5.60 -4.33
CA HIS A 18 20.45 -5.46 -5.26
C HIS A 18 20.57 -6.44 -6.44
N ALA A 19 21.74 -6.52 -7.07
CA ALA A 19 21.97 -7.45 -8.17
C ALA A 19 21.82 -8.92 -7.74
N LYS A 20 22.32 -9.27 -6.54
CA LYS A 20 22.13 -10.59 -5.95
C LYS A 20 20.64 -10.92 -5.74
N LEU A 21 19.86 -9.97 -5.23
CA LEU A 21 18.42 -10.16 -5.00
C LEU A 21 17.65 -10.39 -6.30
N MET A 22 17.88 -9.54 -7.30
CA MET A 22 17.27 -9.69 -8.62
C MET A 22 17.63 -11.04 -9.25
N HIS A 23 18.90 -11.42 -9.19
CA HIS A 23 19.38 -12.69 -9.71
C HIS A 23 18.79 -13.89 -8.97
N ALA A 24 18.73 -13.85 -7.64
CA ALA A 24 18.17 -14.91 -6.81
C ALA A 24 16.68 -15.12 -7.08
N ALA A 25 15.90 -14.04 -7.21
CA ALA A 25 14.48 -14.13 -7.53
C ALA A 25 14.25 -14.73 -8.93
N TYR A 26 14.99 -14.26 -9.95
CA TYR A 26 14.90 -14.80 -11.30
C TYR A 26 15.29 -16.28 -11.33
N ARG A 27 16.43 -16.64 -10.73
CA ARG A 27 16.92 -18.02 -10.70
C ARG A 27 15.93 -18.95 -9.98
N THR A 28 15.37 -18.49 -8.87
CA THR A 28 14.35 -19.24 -8.12
C THR A 28 13.11 -19.49 -8.98
N ALA A 29 12.58 -18.46 -9.65
CA ALA A 29 11.42 -18.62 -10.53
C ALA A 29 11.71 -19.55 -11.72
N ALA A 30 12.88 -19.42 -12.35
CA ALA A 30 13.32 -20.27 -13.45
C ALA A 30 13.39 -21.75 -13.01
N GLU A 31 14.04 -22.01 -11.88
CA GLU A 31 14.23 -23.37 -11.38
C GLU A 31 12.92 -24.00 -10.91
N LEU A 32 12.03 -23.23 -10.28
CA LEU A 32 10.68 -23.68 -9.96
C LEU A 32 9.92 -24.11 -11.22
N ALA A 33 9.98 -23.32 -12.30
CA ALA A 33 9.35 -23.67 -13.56
C ALA A 33 9.95 -24.96 -14.14
N VAL A 34 11.28 -25.06 -14.22
CA VAL A 34 11.96 -26.27 -14.73
C VAL A 34 11.61 -27.52 -13.91
N ARG A 35 11.56 -27.41 -12.58
CA ARG A 35 11.18 -28.54 -11.70
C ARG A 35 9.71 -28.93 -11.85
N ALA A 36 8.85 -27.97 -12.16
CA ALA A 36 7.43 -28.19 -12.36
C ALA A 36 7.07 -28.73 -13.76
N GLU A 37 8.03 -28.85 -14.69
CA GLU A 37 7.80 -29.25 -16.08
C GLU A 37 7.01 -30.56 -16.23
N SER A 38 7.25 -31.53 -15.36
CA SER A 38 6.51 -32.81 -15.38
C SER A 38 5.04 -32.67 -14.99
N ALA A 39 4.71 -31.72 -14.11
CA ALA A 39 3.36 -31.45 -13.64
C ALA A 39 2.63 -30.42 -14.52
N LEU A 40 3.39 -29.48 -15.11
CA LEU A 40 2.92 -28.36 -15.91
C LEU A 40 3.78 -28.25 -17.20
N PRO A 41 3.49 -29.07 -18.23
CA PRO A 41 4.29 -29.11 -19.44
C PRO A 41 4.41 -27.74 -20.13
N GLY A 42 5.63 -27.38 -20.52
CA GLY A 42 5.97 -26.13 -21.19
C GLY A 42 6.13 -24.92 -20.27
N ILE A 43 5.95 -25.06 -18.95
CA ILE A 43 6.07 -23.92 -18.04
C ILE A 43 7.48 -23.33 -18.01
N GLY A 44 8.52 -24.15 -18.17
CA GLY A 44 9.91 -23.68 -18.26
C GLY A 44 10.12 -22.75 -19.46
N ASP A 45 9.68 -23.20 -20.64
CA ASP A 45 9.78 -22.43 -21.89
C ASP A 45 8.95 -21.14 -21.82
N LEU A 46 7.73 -21.21 -21.28
CA LEU A 46 6.88 -20.03 -21.09
C LEU A 46 7.55 -18.99 -20.18
N PHE A 47 8.11 -19.40 -19.05
CA PHE A 47 8.82 -18.48 -18.16
C PHE A 47 10.01 -17.83 -18.85
N LEU A 48 10.89 -18.63 -19.47
CA LEU A 48 12.13 -18.14 -20.08
C LEU A 48 11.89 -17.24 -21.31
N SER A 49 10.79 -17.44 -22.03
CA SER A 49 10.49 -16.70 -23.26
C SER A 49 9.53 -15.52 -23.06
N ARG A 50 8.70 -15.55 -22.01
CA ARG A 50 7.58 -14.60 -21.88
C ARG A 50 7.58 -13.79 -20.59
N ALA A 51 8.38 -14.14 -19.57
CA ALA A 51 8.30 -13.48 -18.26
C ALA A 51 9.56 -12.66 -17.92
N VAL A 52 9.35 -11.51 -17.30
CA VAL A 52 10.40 -10.74 -16.61
C VAL A 52 10.12 -10.74 -15.11
N VAL A 53 11.18 -10.91 -14.32
CA VAL A 53 11.08 -10.89 -12.85
C VAL A 53 11.57 -9.55 -12.33
N ILE A 54 10.69 -8.85 -11.61
CA ILE A 54 10.98 -7.58 -10.96
C ILE A 54 10.92 -7.77 -9.44
N VAL A 55 11.97 -7.34 -8.75
CA VAL A 55 11.97 -7.31 -7.28
C VAL A 55 11.94 -5.86 -6.83
N GLY A 56 11.00 -5.56 -5.94
CA GLY A 56 10.80 -4.18 -5.53
C GLY A 56 10.06 -4.02 -4.21
N ARG A 57 9.65 -2.77 -4.00
CA ARG A 57 8.83 -2.35 -2.88
C ARG A 57 7.59 -1.67 -3.43
N GLN A 58 6.44 -2.34 -3.38
CA GLN A 58 5.16 -1.70 -3.66
C GLN A 58 4.46 -1.30 -2.36
N ALA A 59 3.80 -0.14 -2.37
CA ALA A 59 2.97 0.33 -1.23
C ALA A 59 1.77 -0.59 -0.92
N ARG A 60 1.59 -1.69 -1.68
CA ARG A 60 0.43 -2.56 -1.62
C ARG A 60 0.61 -3.68 -0.62
N THR A 61 -0.55 -4.14 -0.13
CA THR A 61 -0.90 -5.43 0.48
C THR A 61 -0.06 -6.69 0.23
N ARG A 62 0.37 -6.87 -1.02
CA ARG A 62 0.56 -8.20 -1.62
C ARG A 62 2.03 -8.60 -1.56
N LEU A 63 2.28 -9.90 -1.47
CA LEU A 63 3.65 -10.45 -1.49
C LEU A 63 4.23 -10.47 -2.91
N GLY A 64 3.39 -10.70 -3.91
CA GLY A 64 3.75 -10.63 -5.32
C GLY A 64 2.58 -10.18 -6.18
N THR A 65 2.84 -10.04 -7.48
CA THR A 65 1.79 -9.83 -8.49
C THR A 65 2.27 -10.28 -9.87
N PHE A 66 1.42 -11.01 -10.59
CA PHE A 66 1.52 -11.24 -12.03
C PHE A 66 0.76 -10.16 -12.82
N THR A 67 1.40 -9.61 -13.84
CA THR A 67 0.77 -8.66 -14.78
C THR A 67 1.06 -9.07 -16.22
N ALA A 68 0.03 -9.39 -16.99
CA ALA A 68 0.20 -9.78 -18.38
C ALA A 68 0.49 -8.59 -19.31
N GLY A 69 1.43 -8.76 -20.25
CA GLY A 69 1.70 -7.79 -21.32
C GLY A 69 2.14 -6.41 -20.82
N SER A 70 2.80 -6.34 -19.66
CA SER A 70 3.24 -5.08 -19.08
C SER A 70 4.55 -4.55 -19.65
N TRP A 71 5.25 -5.38 -20.43
CA TRP A 71 6.52 -5.05 -21.07
C TRP A 71 6.46 -5.40 -22.55
N THR A 72 7.18 -4.64 -23.36
CA THR A 72 7.37 -4.96 -24.78
C THR A 72 8.88 -4.92 -25.07
N LEU A 73 9.40 -6.00 -25.65
CA LEU A 73 10.79 -6.11 -26.10
C LEU A 73 10.79 -6.51 -27.58
N ASP A 74 11.33 -5.65 -28.44
CA ASP A 74 11.43 -5.89 -29.89
C ASP A 74 10.12 -6.37 -30.54
N GLY A 75 9.00 -5.76 -30.14
CA GLY A 75 7.66 -6.10 -30.64
C GLY A 75 7.03 -7.34 -30.02
N THR A 76 7.68 -7.94 -29.02
CA THR A 76 7.19 -9.09 -28.26
C THR A 76 6.67 -8.62 -26.90
N ASP A 77 5.39 -8.87 -26.61
CA ASP A 77 4.83 -8.60 -25.29
C ASP A 77 5.30 -9.64 -24.27
N LEU A 78 5.74 -9.16 -23.11
CA LEU A 78 6.22 -9.95 -21.98
C LEU A 78 5.39 -9.63 -20.74
N HIS A 79 5.26 -10.62 -19.85
CA HIS A 79 4.54 -10.51 -18.59
C HIS A 79 5.49 -10.19 -17.45
N GLU A 80 5.03 -9.44 -16.46
CA GLU A 80 5.76 -9.18 -15.23
C GLU A 80 5.37 -10.16 -14.13
N ILE A 81 6.38 -10.75 -13.49
CA ILE A 81 6.27 -11.34 -12.16
C ILE A 81 6.97 -10.40 -11.19
N HIS A 82 6.18 -9.80 -10.29
CA HIS A 82 6.68 -8.91 -9.26
C HIS A 82 6.82 -9.66 -7.92
N LEU A 83 7.96 -9.54 -7.27
CA LEU A 83 8.19 -9.96 -5.88
C LEU A 83 8.39 -8.73 -4.98
N ASN A 84 7.51 -8.53 -3.99
CA ASN A 84 7.68 -7.50 -2.98
C ASN A 84 8.61 -8.00 -1.88
N ALA A 85 9.90 -7.66 -1.99
CA ALA A 85 10.96 -8.10 -1.08
C ALA A 85 11.16 -7.16 0.13
N ASP A 86 10.33 -6.13 0.28
CA ASP A 86 10.43 -5.16 1.37
C ASP A 86 9.62 -5.55 2.60
N ARG A 87 8.71 -6.51 2.46
CA ARG A 87 7.73 -6.79 3.51
C ARG A 87 8.35 -7.62 4.63
N ARG A 88 8.23 -7.11 5.85
CA ARG A 88 7.70 -7.92 6.95
C ARG A 88 6.24 -8.13 6.62
N CYS A 89 5.87 -9.30 6.12
CA CYS A 89 4.53 -9.64 5.64
C CYS A 89 3.50 -9.70 6.79
N GLY A 90 3.27 -8.62 7.54
CA GLY A 90 2.21 -8.53 8.55
C GLY A 90 2.25 -9.56 9.68
N HIS A 91 3.26 -10.44 9.67
CA HIS A 91 3.54 -11.46 10.65
C HIS A 91 4.72 -10.98 11.50
N PRO A 92 4.76 -11.29 12.81
CA PRO A 92 5.86 -10.91 13.69
C PRO A 92 7.23 -11.51 13.28
N THR A 93 7.26 -12.45 12.34
CA THR A 93 8.50 -13.02 11.77
C THR A 93 8.83 -12.42 10.41
N VAL A 94 10.12 -12.28 10.15
CA VAL A 94 10.74 -11.79 8.91
C VAL A 94 10.24 -12.61 7.71
N SER A 95 10.03 -12.00 6.54
CA SER A 95 9.80 -12.77 5.30
C SER A 95 10.96 -13.72 5.07
N THR A 96 10.65 -15.00 5.09
CA THR A 96 11.62 -16.08 4.88
C THR A 96 11.85 -16.29 3.38
N GLY A 97 12.95 -16.97 3.06
CA GLY A 97 13.16 -17.50 1.71
C GLY A 97 11.99 -18.37 1.25
N GLU A 98 11.35 -19.12 2.16
CA GLU A 98 10.17 -19.93 1.85
C GLU A 98 8.98 -19.06 1.41
N ASP A 99 8.70 -17.95 2.10
CA ASP A 99 7.63 -17.04 1.69
C ASP A 99 7.86 -16.48 0.27
N ALA A 100 9.11 -16.18 -0.08
CA ALA A 100 9.45 -15.70 -1.41
C ALA A 100 9.33 -16.81 -2.47
N VAL A 101 9.75 -18.04 -2.16
CA VAL A 101 9.58 -19.20 -3.04
C VAL A 101 8.08 -19.48 -3.29
N VAL A 102 7.26 -19.49 -2.24
CA VAL A 102 5.80 -19.65 -2.34
C VAL A 102 5.18 -18.54 -3.18
N THR A 103 5.62 -17.29 -2.98
CA THR A 103 5.13 -16.14 -3.75
C THR A 103 5.49 -16.28 -5.23
N LEU A 104 6.74 -16.63 -5.56
CA LEU A 104 7.15 -16.83 -6.95
C LEU A 104 6.39 -18.00 -7.61
N ALA A 105 6.22 -19.11 -6.89
CA ALA A 105 5.40 -20.24 -7.36
C ALA A 105 3.94 -19.82 -7.60
N HIS A 106 3.36 -18.99 -6.73
CA HIS A 106 2.02 -18.44 -6.90
C HIS A 106 1.89 -17.61 -8.19
N GLU A 107 2.82 -16.69 -8.43
CA GLU A 107 2.77 -15.84 -9.63
C GLU A 107 3.08 -16.62 -10.92
N LEU A 108 3.91 -17.67 -10.85
CA LEU A 108 4.12 -18.61 -11.96
C LEU A 108 2.84 -19.38 -12.31
N ALA A 109 2.00 -19.73 -11.33
CA ALA A 109 0.72 -20.36 -11.60
C ALA A 109 -0.22 -19.44 -12.39
N HIS A 110 -0.18 -18.13 -12.12
CA HIS A 110 -0.90 -17.13 -12.91
C HIS A 110 -0.36 -17.01 -14.34
N LEU A 111 0.97 -16.99 -14.52
CA LEU A 111 1.60 -17.01 -15.84
C LEU A 111 1.12 -18.22 -16.66
N TYR A 112 1.25 -19.43 -16.09
CA TYR A 112 0.86 -20.66 -16.78
C TYR A 112 -0.63 -20.66 -17.14
N ALA A 113 -1.48 -20.21 -16.21
CA ALA A 113 -2.91 -20.12 -16.47
C ALA A 113 -3.24 -19.13 -17.59
N HIS A 114 -2.58 -17.97 -17.61
CA HIS A 114 -2.77 -16.96 -18.64
C HIS A 114 -2.40 -17.49 -20.03
N GLU A 115 -1.20 -18.04 -20.19
CA GLU A 115 -0.69 -18.53 -21.47
C GLU A 115 -1.48 -19.73 -22.02
N ASN A 116 -2.12 -20.50 -21.13
CA ASN A 116 -2.97 -21.62 -21.52
C ASN A 116 -4.47 -21.24 -21.62
N GLY A 117 -4.84 -19.95 -21.51
CA GLY A 117 -6.23 -19.50 -21.58
C GLY A 117 -7.12 -20.04 -20.45
N ILE A 118 -6.53 -20.38 -19.31
CA ILE A 118 -7.21 -20.93 -18.13
C ILE A 118 -7.69 -19.79 -17.23
N ARG A 119 -8.99 -19.72 -16.98
CA ARG A 119 -9.55 -18.81 -15.96
C ARG A 119 -9.15 -19.27 -14.54
N ASP A 120 -8.17 -18.56 -13.98
CA ASP A 120 -7.55 -18.79 -12.67
C ASP A 120 -8.28 -18.10 -11.49
N THR A 121 -9.12 -17.12 -11.78
CA THR A 121 -9.83 -16.34 -10.75
C THR A 121 -11.35 -16.32 -10.97
N SER A 122 -12.08 -15.97 -9.91
CA SER A 122 -13.54 -15.90 -9.84
C SER A 122 -13.98 -14.63 -9.13
N ASN A 123 -15.29 -14.33 -9.16
CA ASN A 123 -15.88 -13.13 -8.56
C ASN A 123 -15.13 -11.84 -8.94
N ARG A 124 -15.04 -11.56 -10.25
CA ARG A 124 -14.32 -10.40 -10.81
C ARG A 124 -12.86 -10.31 -10.36
N GLY A 125 -12.16 -11.45 -10.32
CA GLY A 125 -10.74 -11.50 -9.97
C GLY A 125 -10.44 -11.52 -8.47
N ARG A 126 -11.47 -11.71 -7.61
CA ARG A 126 -11.30 -11.64 -6.15
C ARG A 126 -10.76 -12.93 -5.53
N TYR A 127 -11.11 -14.08 -6.10
CA TYR A 127 -10.85 -15.37 -5.48
C TYR A 127 -10.25 -16.36 -6.48
N HIS A 128 -9.19 -17.05 -6.10
CA HIS A 128 -8.60 -18.11 -6.93
C HIS A 128 -9.58 -19.26 -7.16
N SER A 129 -9.59 -19.77 -8.38
CA SER A 129 -10.45 -20.88 -8.81
C SER A 129 -9.83 -22.23 -8.42
N ARG A 130 -10.60 -23.32 -8.58
CA ARG A 130 -10.07 -24.69 -8.40
C ARG A 130 -8.97 -25.01 -9.41
N ARG A 131 -9.04 -24.43 -10.62
CA ARG A 131 -8.02 -24.64 -11.65
C ARG A 131 -6.70 -23.97 -11.25
N PHE A 132 -6.76 -22.76 -10.70
CA PHE A 132 -5.57 -22.13 -10.12
C PHE A 132 -4.95 -22.99 -9.02
N ALA A 133 -5.76 -23.49 -8.08
CA ALA A 133 -5.28 -24.36 -7.01
C ALA A 133 -4.56 -25.61 -7.54
N GLN A 134 -5.05 -26.21 -8.63
CA GLN A 134 -4.39 -27.37 -9.26
C GLN A 134 -3.04 -27.01 -9.87
N ILE A 135 -2.95 -25.85 -10.55
CA ILE A 135 -1.71 -25.37 -11.14
C ILE A 135 -0.69 -25.03 -10.04
N ALA A 136 -1.10 -24.25 -9.03
CA ALA A 136 -0.25 -23.89 -7.91
C ALA A 136 0.26 -25.12 -7.13
N ALA A 137 -0.57 -26.15 -6.97
CA ALA A 137 -0.13 -27.42 -6.38
C ALA A 137 0.93 -28.14 -7.25
N GLY A 138 0.83 -28.06 -8.57
CA GLY A 138 1.87 -28.57 -9.50
C GLY A 138 3.22 -27.86 -9.37
N LEU A 139 3.22 -26.63 -8.85
CA LEU A 139 4.42 -25.86 -8.48
C LEU A 139 4.88 -26.10 -7.04
N GLY A 140 4.23 -27.03 -6.31
CA GLY A 140 4.60 -27.39 -4.94
C GLY A 140 3.95 -26.54 -3.85
N CYS A 141 2.97 -25.68 -4.16
CA CYS A 141 2.25 -24.92 -3.15
C CYS A 141 1.26 -25.80 -2.37
N HIS A 142 1.27 -25.67 -1.05
CA HIS A 142 0.18 -26.14 -0.20
C HIS A 142 -1.05 -25.24 -0.40
N ILE A 143 -2.22 -25.85 -0.52
CA ILE A 143 -3.46 -25.16 -0.87
C ILE A 143 -4.47 -25.28 0.27
N VAL A 144 -4.90 -24.13 0.79
CA VAL A 144 -5.95 -24.05 1.82
C VAL A 144 -7.18 -23.34 1.30
N ARG A 145 -8.33 -23.69 1.89
CA ARG A 145 -9.56 -22.89 1.78
C ARG A 145 -9.71 -22.06 3.06
N PRO A 146 -9.74 -20.73 2.96
CA PRO A 146 -9.92 -19.89 4.14
C PRO A 146 -11.29 -20.12 4.80
N ASN A 147 -11.32 -20.12 6.13
CA ASN A 147 -12.52 -20.22 6.99
C ASN A 147 -12.51 -18.99 7.91
N PRO A 148 -13.59 -18.17 8.03
CA PRO A 148 -15.01 -18.39 7.72
C PRO A 148 -15.49 -17.99 6.31
N ALA A 149 -14.61 -17.50 5.44
CA ALA A 149 -14.96 -17.09 4.08
C ALA A 149 -14.48 -18.13 3.06
N PRO A 150 -15.23 -19.23 2.80
CA PRO A 150 -14.79 -20.38 1.98
C PRO A 150 -14.69 -20.08 0.48
N HIS A 151 -14.67 -18.80 0.12
CA HIS A 151 -14.59 -18.37 -1.26
C HIS A 151 -13.14 -18.39 -1.74
N GLY A 152 -12.85 -19.34 -2.62
CA GLY A 152 -11.56 -19.47 -3.29
C GLY A 152 -10.53 -20.31 -2.53
N PHE A 153 -9.28 -20.20 -3.00
CA PHE A 153 -8.13 -20.95 -2.51
C PHE A 153 -6.97 -20.00 -2.22
N VAL A 154 -6.12 -20.38 -1.28
CA VAL A 154 -4.94 -19.64 -0.85
C VAL A 154 -3.75 -20.58 -0.86
N THR A 155 -2.59 -20.04 -1.25
CA THR A 155 -1.28 -20.67 -1.12
C THR A 155 -0.61 -20.11 0.13
N ASP A 156 -0.45 -20.91 1.16
CA ASP A 156 0.06 -20.47 2.47
C ASP A 156 1.47 -20.97 2.78
N ALA A 157 1.90 -22.07 2.16
CA ALA A 157 3.22 -22.67 2.34
C ALA A 157 3.62 -23.52 1.12
N LEU A 158 4.82 -24.09 1.15
CA LEU A 158 5.16 -25.25 0.32
C LEU A 158 4.58 -26.53 0.94
N THR A 159 4.31 -27.56 0.13
CA THR A 159 4.13 -28.91 0.68
C THR A 159 5.46 -29.41 1.27
N ASP A 160 5.42 -30.41 2.14
CA ASP A 160 6.64 -30.93 2.76
C ASP A 160 7.61 -31.50 1.71
N GLU A 161 7.09 -32.18 0.67
CA GLU A 161 7.89 -32.67 -0.45
C GLU A 161 8.51 -31.51 -1.23
N ALA A 162 7.74 -30.46 -1.50
CA ALA A 162 8.23 -29.29 -2.22
C ALA A 162 9.25 -28.49 -1.40
N ARG A 163 9.12 -28.45 -0.06
CA ARG A 163 10.11 -27.83 0.82
C ARG A 163 11.43 -28.57 0.77
N ILE A 164 11.41 -29.91 0.77
CA ILE A 164 12.62 -30.72 0.62
C ILE A 164 13.25 -30.50 -0.76
N LEU A 165 12.44 -30.58 -1.83
CA LEU A 165 12.91 -30.42 -3.19
C LEU A 165 13.53 -29.04 -3.42
N ASN A 166 12.97 -27.99 -2.83
CA ASN A 166 13.35 -26.59 -3.05
C ASN A 166 14.16 -25.98 -1.91
N ALA A 167 14.76 -26.80 -1.04
CA ALA A 167 15.55 -26.31 0.11
C ALA A 167 16.74 -25.43 -0.32
N ASP A 168 17.32 -25.70 -1.49
CA ASP A 168 18.39 -24.91 -2.10
C ASP A 168 17.89 -23.52 -2.53
N LEU A 169 16.69 -23.45 -3.12
CA LEU A 169 16.06 -22.18 -3.53
C LEU A 169 15.63 -21.34 -2.33
N VAL A 170 15.10 -21.98 -1.29
CA VAL A 170 14.77 -21.32 -0.01
C VAL A 170 16.03 -20.69 0.58
N SER A 171 17.13 -21.45 0.65
CA SER A 171 18.41 -20.96 1.18
C SER A 171 18.99 -19.81 0.35
N LEU A 172 18.88 -19.90 -0.98
CA LEU A 172 19.29 -18.83 -1.89
C LEU A 172 18.51 -17.54 -1.64
N MET A 173 17.19 -17.64 -1.46
CA MET A 173 16.34 -16.49 -1.17
C MET A 173 16.60 -15.93 0.23
N ASP A 174 16.83 -16.77 1.24
CA ASP A 174 17.22 -16.32 2.58
C ASP A 174 18.53 -15.51 2.57
N GLU A 175 19.53 -15.93 1.79
CA GLU A 175 20.77 -15.16 1.64
C GLU A 175 20.53 -13.83 0.92
N ALA A 176 19.70 -13.84 -0.12
CA ALA A 176 19.40 -12.66 -0.93
C ALA A 176 18.55 -11.61 -0.19
N LEU A 177 17.60 -12.06 0.64
CA LEU A 177 16.67 -11.21 1.41
C LEU A 177 17.31 -10.58 2.65
N ARG A 178 18.62 -10.77 2.88
CA ARG A 178 19.38 -10.05 3.92
C ARG A 178 19.32 -8.53 3.74
N LEU A 179 19.10 -8.05 2.51
CA LEU A 179 18.77 -6.65 2.26
C LEU A 179 17.31 -6.40 2.62
N HIS A 180 17.03 -6.07 3.87
CA HIS A 180 15.69 -5.73 4.33
C HIS A 180 15.46 -4.21 4.33
N ALA A 181 14.20 -3.80 4.14
CA ALA A 181 13.84 -2.41 4.37
C ALA A 181 14.19 -2.01 5.80
N GLY A 182 14.80 -0.84 5.97
CA GLY A 182 14.94 -0.22 7.29
C GLY A 182 13.57 0.01 7.91
N GLN A 183 13.50 0.07 9.25
CA GLN A 183 12.30 0.56 9.94
C GLN A 183 11.87 1.85 9.25
N PRO A 184 10.58 2.01 8.89
CA PRO A 184 10.13 3.30 8.38
C PRO A 184 10.57 4.35 9.39
N ARG A 185 11.40 5.30 8.95
CA ARG A 185 11.70 6.49 9.76
C ARG A 185 10.34 7.01 10.20
N PRO A 186 10.11 7.27 11.51
CA PRO A 186 8.83 7.80 11.95
C PRO A 186 8.54 8.97 11.04
N GLN A 187 7.49 8.82 10.23
CA GLN A 187 7.00 9.93 9.44
C GLN A 187 6.67 10.97 10.49
N HIS A 188 7.40 12.09 10.48
CA HIS A 188 6.91 13.26 11.17
C HIS A 188 5.51 13.46 10.63
N VAL A 189 4.53 13.23 11.49
CA VAL A 189 3.12 13.29 11.11
C VAL A 189 2.85 14.77 10.83
N GLU A 190 2.98 15.15 9.56
CA GLU A 190 2.31 16.34 9.05
C GLU A 190 0.82 15.99 8.98
N ASP A 191 0.14 16.16 10.11
CA ASP A 191 -1.30 15.99 10.22
C ASP A 191 -2.01 16.96 9.27
N SER A 192 -2.64 16.44 8.22
CA SER A 192 -3.76 17.10 7.56
C SER A 192 -4.84 16.11 7.11
N VAL A 193 -5.90 16.07 7.94
CA VAL A 193 -7.36 16.11 7.65
C VAL A 193 -7.88 15.28 6.45
N GLY A 194 -8.90 14.42 6.55
CA GLY A 194 -9.89 14.15 7.61
C GLY A 194 -11.10 13.35 7.06
N SER A 195 -12.15 13.26 7.90
CA SER A 195 -13.49 12.66 7.68
C SER A 195 -13.57 11.13 7.92
N GLY A 196 -14.33 10.55 8.85
CA GLY A 196 -15.32 11.02 9.82
C GLY A 196 -16.31 9.85 10.09
N SER A 197 -16.54 9.47 11.35
CA SER A 197 -17.86 9.03 11.88
C SER A 197 -17.78 8.51 13.33
N ILE A 198 -18.14 9.40 14.27
CA ILE A 198 -18.99 9.25 15.47
C ILE A 198 -19.20 7.87 16.11
N SER A 199 -18.85 7.75 17.40
CA SER A 199 -19.80 7.41 18.49
C SER A 199 -19.24 7.82 19.86
N SER A 200 -20.16 8.17 20.76
CA SER A 200 -20.06 9.14 21.85
C SER A 200 -19.28 8.72 23.10
N ALA A 201 -18.53 9.66 23.67
CA ALA A 201 -18.60 10.09 25.09
C ALA A 201 -17.59 11.23 25.34
N MET A 202 -18.05 12.37 25.88
CA MET A 202 -17.22 13.51 26.30
C MET A 202 -16.76 13.33 27.76
N PRO A 203 -15.61 13.89 28.17
CA PRO A 203 -15.62 15.26 28.70
C PRO A 203 -14.48 16.17 28.18
N ALA A 204 -14.65 17.46 28.48
CA ALA A 204 -13.99 18.62 27.89
C ALA A 204 -12.48 18.79 28.19
N SER A 205 -11.73 19.29 27.20
CA SER A 205 -10.57 20.16 27.43
C SER A 205 -10.26 21.01 26.19
N ALA A 206 -10.24 22.32 26.37
CA ALA A 206 -9.87 23.32 25.38
C ALA A 206 -8.34 23.43 25.30
N ASN A 207 -7.74 23.06 24.18
CA ASN A 207 -6.41 23.53 23.79
C ASN A 207 -6.23 23.36 22.27
N GLY A 208 -6.40 24.45 21.52
CA GLY A 208 -6.15 24.45 20.08
C GLY A 208 -4.67 24.18 19.79
N LYS A 209 -4.38 23.20 18.94
CA LYS A 209 -3.01 22.79 18.55
C LYS A 209 -2.20 23.89 17.83
N TYR A 210 -2.85 24.97 17.39
CA TYR A 210 -2.25 25.99 16.53
C TYR A 210 -2.67 27.42 16.91
N VAL A 211 -1.75 28.35 16.69
CA VAL A 211 -1.97 29.80 16.71
C VAL A 211 -2.14 30.29 15.27
N PHE A 212 -3.16 31.11 15.07
CA PHE A 212 -3.36 31.86 13.83
C PHE A 212 -3.01 33.32 14.07
N ALA A 213 -2.13 33.85 13.24
CA ALA A 213 -1.70 35.23 13.30
C ALA A 213 -1.78 35.89 11.92
N SER A 214 -1.97 37.19 11.91
CA SER A 214 -2.08 37.98 10.68
C SER A 214 -1.21 39.22 10.75
N CYS A 215 -0.86 39.73 9.58
CA CYS A 215 -0.29 41.06 9.43
C CYS A 215 -1.21 41.92 8.57
N GLN A 216 -0.92 43.21 8.46
CA GLN A 216 -1.76 44.18 7.75
C GLN A 216 -1.58 44.14 6.21
N CYS A 217 -0.63 43.35 5.69
CA CYS A 217 -0.50 43.18 4.24
C CYS A 217 -1.72 42.48 3.65
N LEU A 218 -2.19 42.98 2.51
CA LEU A 218 -3.23 42.31 1.74
C LEU A 218 -2.63 41.46 0.61
N LEU A 219 -3.07 40.22 0.50
CA LEU A 219 -2.86 39.35 -0.66
C LEU A 219 -4.23 39.00 -1.24
N ALA A 220 -4.49 39.39 -2.49
CA ALA A 220 -5.79 39.22 -3.14
C ALA A 220 -6.97 39.74 -2.29
N GLY A 221 -6.79 40.91 -1.65
CA GLY A 221 -7.83 41.56 -0.84
C GLY A 221 -8.04 40.99 0.56
N ARG A 222 -7.22 40.03 1.01
CA ARG A 222 -7.29 39.43 2.35
C ARG A 222 -5.99 39.61 3.12
N ALA A 223 -6.08 39.79 4.44
CA ALA A 223 -4.91 39.88 5.30
C ALA A 223 -4.04 38.62 5.14
N ARG A 224 -2.72 38.80 5.02
CA ARG A 224 -1.78 37.68 5.02
C ARG A 224 -1.79 37.04 6.40
N THR A 225 -2.04 35.73 6.44
CA THR A 225 -2.10 34.94 7.66
C THR A 225 -1.01 33.87 7.69
N VAL A 226 -0.59 33.52 8.90
CA VAL A 226 0.31 32.39 9.18
C VAL A 226 -0.31 31.51 10.26
N ARG A 227 -0.04 30.21 10.18
CA ARG A 227 -0.46 29.21 11.17
C ARG A 227 0.78 28.52 11.71
N MET A 228 0.92 28.48 13.03
CA MET A 228 2.04 27.83 13.71
C MET A 228 1.55 27.01 14.89
N SER A 229 2.32 26.01 15.31
CA SER A 229 2.00 25.26 16.53
C SER A 229 2.15 26.17 17.77
N VAL A 230 1.32 25.95 18.78
CA VAL A 230 1.37 26.75 20.03
C VAL A 230 2.76 26.72 20.66
N GLY A 231 3.44 25.56 20.67
CA GLY A 231 4.78 25.40 21.24
C GLY A 231 5.92 26.04 20.45
N GLN A 232 5.66 26.60 19.27
CA GLN A 232 6.65 27.33 18.46
C GLN A 232 6.28 28.81 18.29
N TRP A 233 5.13 29.23 18.81
CA TRP A 233 4.67 30.61 18.68
C TRP A 233 5.18 31.47 19.83
N ALA A 234 5.85 32.56 19.49
CA ALA A 234 6.18 33.63 20.41
C ALA A 234 5.91 34.98 19.74
N MET A 235 5.12 35.85 20.39
CA MET A 235 4.74 37.15 19.85
C MET A 235 5.97 37.97 19.49
N GLY A 236 5.99 38.55 18.28
CA GLY A 236 7.14 39.31 17.78
C GLY A 236 8.29 38.49 17.18
N THR A 237 8.17 37.15 17.10
CA THR A 237 9.24 36.30 16.52
C THR A 237 9.10 36.12 15.01
N VAL A 238 7.88 36.25 14.47
CA VAL A 238 7.59 36.05 13.04
C VAL A 238 7.29 37.39 12.39
N TRP A 239 8.10 37.75 11.39
CA TRP A 239 8.03 39.03 10.70
C TRP A 239 7.59 38.86 9.25
N CYS A 240 6.74 39.77 8.79
CA CYS A 240 6.40 39.83 7.38
C CYS A 240 7.52 40.55 6.63
N GLY A 241 8.26 39.84 5.76
CA GLY A 241 9.31 40.47 4.95
C GLY A 241 8.82 41.53 3.96
N ALA A 242 7.50 41.66 3.74
CA ALA A 242 6.93 42.69 2.88
C ALA A 242 6.67 44.01 3.62
N CYS A 243 5.92 44.01 4.72
CA CYS A 243 5.67 45.23 5.50
C CYS A 243 6.66 45.46 6.65
N GLN A 244 7.56 44.51 6.92
CA GLN A 244 8.51 44.56 8.02
C GLN A 244 7.84 44.79 9.39
N GLN A 245 6.64 44.22 9.59
CA GLN A 245 5.94 44.23 10.87
C GLN A 245 5.76 42.81 11.40
N PRO A 246 5.73 42.60 12.72
CA PRO A 246 5.47 41.29 13.30
C PRO A 246 4.03 40.85 13.05
N PHE A 247 3.83 39.54 12.88
CA PHE A 247 2.48 38.96 12.84
C PHE A 247 1.87 38.96 14.25
N THR A 248 0.60 39.35 14.37
CA THR A 248 -0.15 39.41 15.64
C THR A 248 -1.26 38.37 15.65
N THR A 249 -1.51 37.73 16.80
CA THR A 249 -2.55 36.70 16.94
C THR A 249 -3.92 37.29 16.65
N THR A 250 -4.68 36.64 15.79
CA THR A 250 -6.04 37.09 15.46
C THR A 250 -6.97 36.57 16.55
N THR A 251 -7.17 37.33 17.62
CA THR A 251 -8.15 36.99 18.67
C THR A 251 -9.56 37.19 18.11
N GLY A 252 -10.29 36.10 17.90
CA GLY A 252 -11.72 36.16 17.66
C GLY A 252 -12.48 36.42 18.96
N ALA A 253 -12.64 37.70 19.32
CA ALA A 253 -13.76 38.25 20.09
C ALA A 253 -13.51 39.76 20.25
N ALA A 254 -14.06 40.56 19.33
CA ALA A 254 -14.34 41.94 19.65
C ALA A 254 -15.42 41.96 20.73
N GLU A 255 -15.16 42.75 21.75
CA GLU A 255 -16.02 43.06 22.89
C GLU A 255 -17.30 43.76 22.40
N SER A 256 -18.46 43.15 22.64
CA SER A 256 -19.73 43.86 22.71
C SER A 256 -20.46 43.39 23.96
N GLN A 257 -20.51 44.26 24.97
CA GLN A 257 -21.28 44.08 26.19
C GLN A 257 -22.80 43.98 25.91
N PRO A 258 -23.58 43.43 26.86
CA PRO A 258 -24.78 42.68 26.55
C PRO A 258 -26.04 43.56 26.55
N PHE A 259 -26.89 43.37 25.54
CA PHE A 259 -28.26 43.88 25.55
C PHE A 259 -29.22 42.71 25.83
N TRP A 260 -29.27 42.26 27.09
CA TRP A 260 -30.42 41.52 27.59
C TRP A 260 -31.04 42.32 28.74
N SER A 261 -32.12 43.03 28.43
CA SER A 261 -33.18 43.22 29.40
C SER A 261 -34.47 42.77 28.73
N SER A 262 -35.04 41.71 29.30
CA SER A 262 -36.45 41.35 29.24
C SER A 262 -36.94 40.60 28.00
N SER A 263 -37.02 39.28 28.13
CA SER A 263 -38.05 38.49 27.42
C SER A 263 -39.43 38.84 27.96
N PRO A 264 -40.47 38.84 27.10
CA PRO A 264 -41.75 38.29 27.51
C PRO A 264 -42.17 37.14 26.59
N GLY A 265 -42.62 36.06 27.23
CA GLY A 265 -43.80 35.29 26.80
C GLY A 265 -43.74 34.52 25.48
N ARG A 266 -43.61 33.20 25.62
CA ARG A 266 -43.96 32.20 24.60
C ARG A 266 -45.45 32.28 24.23
N PRO A 267 -45.84 32.15 22.94
CA PRO A 267 -47.17 31.69 22.59
C PRO A 267 -47.20 30.20 22.22
N GLU A 268 -48.36 29.63 22.52
CA GLU A 268 -48.80 28.25 22.61
C GLU A 268 -49.05 27.63 21.23
N ALA A 269 -48.91 26.30 21.12
CA ALA A 269 -49.07 25.55 19.87
C ALA A 269 -50.55 25.26 19.57
N LEU A 270 -50.97 25.42 18.31
CA LEU A 270 -52.29 25.02 17.82
C LEU A 270 -52.30 23.56 17.30
N PRO A 271 -53.39 22.80 17.48
CA PRO A 271 -53.49 21.40 17.08
C PRO A 271 -53.86 21.22 15.58
N VAL A 272 -53.38 20.11 15.00
CA VAL A 272 -53.55 19.70 13.59
C VAL A 272 -54.76 18.76 13.44
N PRO A 273 -55.63 18.91 12.41
CA PRO A 273 -56.76 18.00 12.19
C PRO A 273 -56.38 16.74 11.38
N ALA A 274 -57.06 15.62 11.66
CA ALA A 274 -56.87 14.31 11.03
C ALA A 274 -57.63 14.17 9.68
N PRO A 275 -57.11 13.43 8.68
CA PRO A 275 -57.82 13.18 7.42
C PRO A 275 -58.71 11.93 7.46
N SER A 276 -59.89 12.08 6.86
CA SER A 276 -60.98 11.09 6.75
C SER A 276 -60.72 10.00 5.69
N LEU A 277 -61.07 8.76 6.01
CA LEU A 277 -61.11 7.61 5.11
C LEU A 277 -62.34 7.69 4.20
N THR A 278 -62.16 7.52 2.89
CA THR A 278 -63.23 7.23 1.93
C THR A 278 -63.02 5.82 1.37
N ILE A 279 -64.02 4.96 1.55
CA ILE A 279 -64.12 3.61 1.03
C ILE A 279 -64.91 3.70 -0.28
N GLY A 280 -64.37 3.15 -1.36
CA GLY A 280 -65.08 3.01 -2.63
C GLY A 280 -65.98 1.78 -2.64
N SER A 281 -67.11 1.91 -3.31
CA SER A 281 -67.88 0.85 -3.97
C SER A 281 -68.43 1.42 -5.26
#